data_AF-A0A9D5PP92-F1
#
_entry.id   AF-A0A9D5PP92-F1
#
_cell.length_a   1.000
_cell.length_b   1.000
_cell.length_c   1.000
_cell.angle_alpha   90.00
_cell.angle_beta   90.00
_cell.angle_gamma   90.00
#
_symmetry.space_group_name_H-M   'P 1'
#
loop_
_entity.id
_entity.type
_entity.pdbx_description
1 polymer ?
#
loop_
_entity_poly.entity_id
_entity_poly.type
_entity_poly.pdbx_seq_one_letter_code
_entity_poly.pdbx_strand_id
1 'polypeptide(L)'
;MYRNIYYLPEESLDDLCAVLKEDDILVDRASLPLKREKGTIYVCDSEDYSAKVAIQLGESNIKYRFATPEGELIFLHNDALCEFYSGFSFRYYADRNATYTDGDFNIDDTADMDLLEEERAAEVRRVVTAFLERGSSGFDQQDKLDIVTEIARVYEKEGVYYAECVRTIDGLDITGNRVVCVVKDGKVAEALGTWCFLTLGESYSAQLTDILNILFSVKKEIDRIRTSEGICQVKVESVGRCYTLHYLGDDDGFCFIPCWQIATDIHGEFIYNAVDGTLYTNNP
;
A
#
# COMPACT_ATOMS: atom_id res chain seq x y z
N MET A 1 1.08 -28.94 -26.50
CA MET A 1 1.70 -29.40 -25.23
C MET A 1 2.23 -28.27 -24.33
N TYR A 2 2.29 -27.00 -24.78
CA TYR A 2 2.78 -25.87 -23.97
C TYR A 2 1.74 -25.16 -23.08
N ARG A 3 0.44 -25.46 -23.21
CA ARG A 3 -0.64 -24.76 -22.46
C ARG A 3 -0.61 -25.05 -20.95
N ASN A 4 -0.36 -26.28 -20.51
CA ASN A 4 -0.42 -26.67 -19.08
C ASN A 4 0.71 -26.10 -18.21
N ILE A 5 1.77 -25.53 -18.80
CA ILE A 5 2.87 -24.93 -18.04
C ILE A 5 2.52 -23.51 -17.60
N TYR A 6 1.71 -22.80 -18.40
CA TYR A 6 1.40 -21.39 -18.21
C TYR A 6 -0.05 -21.10 -17.85
N TYR A 7 -0.94 -22.09 -17.95
CA TYR A 7 -2.37 -21.92 -17.69
C TYR A 7 -2.88 -23.03 -16.76
N LEU A 8 -3.85 -22.66 -15.94
CA LEU A 8 -4.68 -23.59 -15.18
C LEU A 8 -5.67 -24.28 -16.15
N PRO A 9 -5.97 -25.58 -15.95
CA PRO A 9 -7.03 -26.23 -16.70
C PRO A 9 -8.37 -25.54 -16.41
N GLU A 10 -9.14 -25.22 -17.46
CA GLU A 10 -10.45 -24.56 -17.32
C GLU A 10 -11.41 -25.35 -16.43
N GLU A 11 -11.44 -26.68 -16.60
CA GLU A 11 -12.23 -27.62 -15.78
C GLU A 11 -11.91 -27.48 -14.29
N SER A 12 -10.65 -27.23 -13.91
CA SER A 12 -10.28 -27.08 -12.50
C SER A 12 -10.84 -25.81 -11.85
N LEU A 13 -11.01 -24.73 -12.62
CA LEU A 13 -11.65 -23.51 -12.13
C LEU A 13 -13.17 -23.68 -12.03
N ASP A 14 -13.78 -24.40 -12.98
CA ASP A 14 -15.21 -24.69 -12.96
C ASP A 14 -15.57 -25.61 -11.77
N ASP A 15 -14.77 -26.64 -11.54
CA ASP A 15 -14.89 -27.54 -10.39
C ASP A 15 -14.71 -26.78 -9.07
N LEU A 16 -13.75 -25.86 -8.98
CA LEU A 16 -13.59 -25.00 -7.80
C LEU A 16 -14.84 -24.15 -7.55
N CYS A 17 -15.38 -23.48 -8.57
CA CYS A 17 -16.59 -22.68 -8.43
C CYS A 17 -17.77 -23.55 -7.96
N ALA A 18 -17.87 -24.79 -8.41
CA ALA A 18 -18.88 -25.74 -7.93
C ALA A 18 -18.70 -26.08 -6.45
N VAL A 19 -17.47 -26.41 -6.03
CA VAL A 19 -17.15 -26.73 -4.62
C VAL A 19 -17.42 -25.53 -3.70
N LEU A 20 -16.99 -24.32 -4.07
CA LEU A 20 -17.25 -23.12 -3.28
C LEU A 20 -18.75 -22.84 -3.13
N LYS A 21 -19.52 -23.08 -4.20
CA LYS A 21 -20.97 -22.89 -4.20
C LYS A 21 -21.71 -23.87 -3.30
N GLU A 22 -21.23 -25.12 -3.17
CA GLU A 22 -21.78 -26.09 -2.22
C GLU A 22 -21.69 -25.60 -0.78
N ASP A 23 -20.68 -24.78 -0.48
CA ASP A 23 -20.48 -24.12 0.80
C ASP A 23 -20.99 -22.67 0.79
N ASP A 24 -21.98 -22.31 -0.02
CA ASP A 24 -22.57 -20.95 -0.05
C ASP A 24 -21.53 -19.82 -0.25
N ILE A 25 -20.43 -20.09 -0.96
CA ILE A 25 -19.44 -19.07 -1.38
C ILE A 25 -19.59 -18.88 -2.90
N LEU A 26 -20.10 -17.72 -3.30
CA LEU A 26 -20.35 -17.39 -4.70
C LEU A 26 -19.15 -16.65 -5.29
N VAL A 27 -18.56 -17.21 -6.34
CA VAL A 27 -17.45 -16.59 -7.10
C VAL A 27 -17.82 -16.58 -8.57
N ASP A 28 -17.64 -15.44 -9.25
CA ASP A 28 -17.82 -15.36 -10.69
C ASP A 28 -16.64 -16.04 -11.39
N ARG A 29 -16.93 -17.06 -12.21
CA ARG A 29 -15.92 -17.76 -13.00
C ARG A 29 -15.16 -16.82 -13.93
N ALA A 30 -15.81 -15.76 -14.42
CA ALA A 30 -15.20 -14.78 -15.32
C ALA A 30 -14.16 -13.88 -14.63
N SER A 31 -14.21 -13.74 -13.30
CA SER A 31 -13.23 -12.94 -12.54
C SER A 31 -11.95 -13.72 -12.20
N LEU A 32 -11.87 -15.01 -12.53
CA LEU A 32 -10.72 -15.85 -12.18
C LEU A 32 -9.68 -15.93 -13.30
N PRO A 33 -8.40 -15.62 -13.01
CA PRO A 33 -7.35 -15.70 -14.01
C PRO A 33 -7.04 -17.15 -14.38
N LEU A 34 -7.01 -17.41 -15.69
CA LEU A 34 -6.61 -18.71 -16.25
C LEU A 34 -5.09 -18.89 -16.32
N LYS A 35 -4.35 -17.79 -16.40
CA LYS A 35 -2.90 -17.83 -16.54
C LYS A 35 -2.27 -18.02 -15.16
N ARG A 36 -1.25 -18.88 -15.09
CA ARG A 36 -0.39 -18.96 -13.91
C ARG A 36 0.42 -17.67 -13.82
N GLU A 37 0.34 -17.02 -12.68
CA GLU A 37 0.96 -15.72 -12.49
C GLU A 37 2.41 -15.84 -12.03
N LYS A 38 3.20 -14.85 -12.44
CA LYS A 38 4.55 -14.61 -11.94
C LYS A 38 4.53 -13.26 -11.24
N GLY A 39 5.34 -13.12 -10.21
CA GLY A 39 5.56 -11.85 -9.54
C GLY A 39 7.04 -11.64 -9.29
N THR A 40 7.35 -10.42 -8.89
CA THR A 40 8.69 -10.04 -8.45
C THR A 40 8.59 -9.61 -7.00
N ILE A 41 9.43 -10.16 -6.14
CA ILE A 41 9.63 -9.68 -4.78
C ILE A 41 10.72 -8.61 -4.86
N TYR A 42 10.46 -7.45 -4.30
CA TYR A 42 11.43 -6.36 -4.25
C TYR A 42 11.94 -6.22 -2.83
N VAL A 43 13.26 -6.27 -2.65
CA VAL A 43 13.91 -6.10 -1.36
C VAL A 43 14.52 -4.72 -1.28
N CYS A 44 14.27 -4.04 -0.18
CA CYS A 44 14.65 -2.66 0.05
C CYS A 44 15.76 -2.57 1.10
N ASP A 45 16.69 -1.63 0.88
CA ASP A 45 17.72 -1.29 1.88
C ASP A 45 17.10 -0.46 3.01
N SER A 46 17.32 -0.90 4.25
CA SER A 46 16.76 -0.32 5.45
C SER A 46 17.77 0.38 6.35
N GLU A 47 19.07 0.38 6.01
CA GLU A 47 20.09 0.91 6.90
C GLU A 47 19.86 2.40 7.16
N ASP A 48 19.60 2.75 8.42
CA ASP A 48 19.28 4.10 8.90
C ASP A 48 18.16 4.80 8.11
N TYR A 49 17.14 4.03 7.72
CA TYR A 49 16.01 4.48 6.89
C TYR A 49 15.39 5.80 7.40
N SER A 50 14.94 5.85 8.64
CA SER A 50 14.25 7.01 9.22
C SER A 50 15.08 8.30 9.12
N ALA A 51 16.39 8.21 9.39
CA ALA A 51 17.29 9.35 9.33
C ALA A 51 17.53 9.82 7.89
N LYS A 52 17.76 8.89 6.96
CA LYS A 52 17.91 9.19 5.52
C LYS A 52 16.67 9.90 4.98
N VAL A 53 15.50 9.35 5.27
CA VAL A 53 14.20 9.91 4.85
C VAL A 53 13.98 11.29 5.45
N ALA A 54 14.21 11.48 6.75
CA ALA A 54 14.04 12.78 7.39
C ALA A 54 14.92 13.86 6.75
N ILE A 55 16.20 13.56 6.49
CA ILE A 55 17.12 14.49 5.83
C ILE A 55 16.63 14.84 4.41
N GLN A 56 16.12 13.86 3.66
CA GLN A 56 15.62 14.06 2.30
C GLN A 56 14.32 14.87 2.26
N LEU A 57 13.35 14.56 3.12
CA LEU A 57 12.07 15.27 3.18
C LEU A 57 12.25 16.71 3.66
N GLY A 58 13.00 16.90 4.74
CA GLY A 58 13.23 18.21 5.33
C GLY A 58 14.39 18.99 4.72
N GLU A 59 15.14 18.42 3.77
CA GLU A 59 16.28 19.07 3.09
C GLU A 59 17.28 19.71 4.06
N SER A 60 17.49 19.07 5.22
CA SER A 60 18.26 19.61 6.33
C SER A 60 18.90 18.49 7.14
N ASN A 61 20.03 18.78 7.78
CA ASN A 61 20.67 17.87 8.71
C ASN A 61 19.83 17.67 9.99
N ILE A 62 20.02 16.50 10.60
CA ILE A 62 19.42 16.12 11.89
C ILE A 62 20.04 16.94 13.01
N LYS A 63 19.19 17.57 13.82
CA LYS A 63 19.53 18.29 15.04
C LYS A 63 19.42 17.39 16.26
N TYR A 64 18.31 16.66 16.39
CA TYR A 64 18.07 15.70 17.47
C TYR A 64 17.33 14.47 16.96
N ARG A 65 17.59 13.34 17.61
CA ARG A 65 16.98 12.03 17.32
C ARG A 65 16.63 11.35 18.63
N PHE A 66 15.40 10.86 18.75
CA PHE A 66 14.91 10.17 19.94
C PHE A 66 14.19 8.89 19.55
N ALA A 67 14.56 7.77 20.18
CA ALA A 67 13.72 6.57 20.13
C ALA A 67 12.51 6.77 21.04
N THR A 68 11.33 6.37 20.57
CA THR A 68 10.09 6.35 21.34
C THR A 68 9.58 4.91 21.43
N PRO A 69 8.63 4.59 22.34
CA PRO A 69 8.03 3.26 22.38
C PRO A 69 7.32 2.86 21.09
N GLU A 70 6.88 3.85 20.30
CA GLU A 70 6.07 3.66 19.09
C GLU A 70 6.91 3.77 17.80
N GLY A 71 8.17 4.21 17.91
CA GLY A 71 9.10 4.33 16.80
C GLY A 71 10.18 5.39 17.06
N GLU A 72 10.23 6.43 16.23
CA GLU A 72 11.33 7.39 16.22
C GLU A 72 10.87 8.83 15.96
N LEU A 73 11.49 9.78 16.66
CA LEU A 73 11.24 11.22 16.53
C LEU A 73 12.54 11.94 16.12
N ILE A 74 12.50 12.65 14.99
CA ILE A 74 13.66 13.33 14.40
C ILE A 74 13.36 14.82 14.22
N PHE A 75 14.20 15.66 14.83
CA PHE A 75 14.19 17.11 14.65
C PHE A 75 15.30 17.54 13.71
N LEU A 76 14.98 18.40 12.75
CA LEU A 76 15.93 18.95 11.80
C LEU A 76 16.36 20.38 12.18
N HIS A 77 17.47 20.85 11.63
CA HIS A 77 17.99 22.19 11.90
C HIS A 77 17.10 23.34 11.39
N ASN A 78 16.24 23.08 10.41
CA ASN A 78 15.27 24.02 9.87
C ASN A 78 13.90 23.98 10.59
N ASP A 79 13.85 23.42 11.80
CA ASP A 79 12.63 23.27 12.63
C ASP A 79 11.56 22.30 12.09
N ALA A 80 11.86 21.59 11.00
CA ALA A 80 11.04 20.47 10.56
C ALA A 80 11.14 19.27 11.52
N LEU A 81 10.06 18.50 11.58
CA LEU A 81 9.90 17.35 12.45
C LEU A 81 9.43 16.14 11.63
N CYS A 82 10.06 14.99 11.86
CA CYS A 82 9.61 13.71 11.33
C CYS A 82 9.35 12.73 12.48
N GLU A 83 8.19 12.08 12.44
CA GLU A 83 7.80 10.99 13.33
C GLU A 83 7.69 9.73 12.48
N PHE A 84 8.34 8.65 12.91
CA PHE A 84 8.26 7.34 12.28
C PHE A 84 7.67 6.36 13.28
N TYR A 85 6.75 5.54 12.82
CA TYR A 85 6.03 4.57 13.61
C TYR A 85 6.24 3.15 13.05
N SER A 86 5.73 2.15 13.75
CA SER A 86 5.63 0.80 13.21
C SER A 86 4.78 0.77 11.93
N GLY A 87 5.03 -0.19 11.03
CA GLY A 87 4.22 -0.34 9.82
C GLY A 87 4.47 0.74 8.76
N PHE A 88 5.64 1.42 8.77
CA PHE A 88 5.99 2.51 7.85
C PHE A 88 5.06 3.73 7.90
N SER A 89 4.27 3.83 8.95
CA SER A 89 3.51 5.03 9.22
C SER A 89 4.47 6.14 9.61
N PHE A 90 4.28 7.33 9.04
CA PHE A 90 5.10 8.49 9.33
C PHE A 90 4.24 9.75 9.38
N ARG A 91 4.77 10.76 10.08
CA ARG A 91 4.28 12.13 10.03
C ARG A 91 5.43 13.08 9.78
N TYR A 92 5.20 14.08 8.96
CA TYR A 92 6.13 15.14 8.64
C TYR A 92 5.48 16.49 8.90
N TYR A 93 6.22 17.40 9.54
CA TYR A 93 5.86 18.81 9.67
C TYR A 93 7.01 19.68 9.18
N ALA A 94 6.73 20.62 8.28
CA ALA A 94 7.72 21.58 7.79
C ALA A 94 8.13 22.60 8.87
N ASP A 95 7.20 22.92 9.79
CA ASP A 95 7.42 23.67 11.02
C ASP A 95 6.72 22.89 12.15
N ARG A 96 7.47 22.45 13.16
CA ARG A 96 6.95 21.70 14.31
C ARG A 96 5.80 22.37 15.07
N ASN A 97 5.60 23.68 14.91
CA ASN A 97 4.51 24.42 15.56
C ASN A 97 3.28 24.60 14.67
N ALA A 98 3.37 24.21 13.39
CA ALA A 98 2.29 24.31 12.44
C ALA A 98 1.62 22.94 12.31
N THR A 99 0.37 22.85 12.77
CA THR A 99 -0.44 21.64 12.68
C THR A 99 -1.69 21.99 11.89
N TYR A 100 -1.86 21.38 10.72
CA TYR A 100 -2.99 21.62 9.81
C TYR A 100 -3.98 20.46 9.81
N THR A 101 -3.50 19.25 10.12
CA THR A 101 -4.34 18.10 10.42
C THR A 101 -4.26 17.76 11.90
N ASP A 102 -5.40 17.73 12.59
CA ASP A 102 -5.45 17.01 13.87
C ASP A 102 -5.10 15.54 13.58
N GLY A 103 -4.43 14.87 14.53
CA GLY A 103 -3.92 13.50 14.36
C GLY A 103 -4.96 12.42 13.99
N ASP A 104 -6.24 12.81 13.94
CA ASP A 104 -7.43 12.04 13.58
C ASP A 104 -7.99 12.40 12.18
N PHE A 105 -7.28 13.16 11.33
CA PHE A 105 -7.77 13.50 10.00
C PHE A 105 -8.09 12.23 9.18
N ASN A 106 -9.39 11.95 9.05
CA ASN A 106 -9.87 10.87 8.23
C ASN A 106 -10.18 11.42 6.84
N ILE A 107 -9.59 10.79 5.83
CA ILE A 107 -9.85 11.13 4.44
C ILE A 107 -11.31 10.83 4.00
N ASP A 108 -12.03 10.03 4.78
CA ASP A 108 -13.47 9.83 4.61
C ASP A 108 -14.30 11.04 5.09
N ASP A 109 -13.70 11.97 5.86
CA ASP A 109 -14.32 13.26 6.23
C ASP A 109 -14.22 14.32 5.11
N THR A 110 -13.79 13.93 3.90
CA THR A 110 -13.65 14.82 2.73
C THR A 110 -15.00 15.21 2.09
N ALA A 111 -16.13 14.79 2.65
CA ALA A 111 -17.46 15.10 2.13
C ALA A 111 -17.76 16.61 2.03
N ASP A 112 -17.09 17.44 2.83
CA ASP A 112 -17.24 18.90 2.87
C ASP A 112 -16.11 19.65 2.13
N MET A 113 -15.29 18.96 1.34
CA MET A 113 -14.17 19.58 0.63
C MET A 113 -14.44 19.74 -0.87
N ASP A 114 -14.11 20.91 -1.40
CA ASP A 114 -14.26 21.19 -2.83
C ASP A 114 -13.14 20.53 -3.64
N LEU A 115 -13.52 19.82 -4.71
CA LEU A 115 -12.55 19.37 -5.71
C LEU A 115 -11.96 20.58 -6.43
N LEU A 116 -10.63 20.62 -6.51
CA LEU A 116 -9.92 21.71 -7.17
C LEU A 116 -10.17 21.74 -8.68
N GLU A 117 -10.15 22.94 -9.25
CA GLU A 117 -9.97 23.13 -10.69
C GLU A 117 -8.64 22.54 -11.19
N GLU A 118 -8.64 22.01 -12.41
CA GLU A 118 -7.58 21.15 -12.95
C GLU A 118 -6.19 21.81 -12.97
N GLU A 119 -6.11 23.10 -13.29
CA GLU A 119 -4.83 23.83 -13.36
C GLU A 119 -4.17 23.94 -11.97
N ARG A 120 -4.95 24.28 -10.95
CA ARG A 120 -4.45 24.39 -9.57
C ARG A 120 -4.17 23.01 -8.99
N ALA A 121 -4.98 22.01 -9.32
CA ALA A 121 -4.73 20.63 -8.94
C ALA A 121 -3.40 20.14 -9.53
N ALA A 122 -3.06 20.49 -10.78
CA ALA A 122 -1.80 20.13 -11.41
C ALA A 122 -0.58 20.73 -10.69
N GLU A 123 -0.69 21.97 -10.19
CA GLU A 123 0.37 22.60 -9.40
C GLU A 123 0.59 21.86 -8.07
N VAL A 124 -0.49 21.59 -7.33
CA VAL A 124 -0.44 20.81 -6.08
C VAL A 124 0.16 19.43 -6.34
N ARG A 125 -0.28 18.77 -7.42
CA ARG A 125 0.24 17.46 -7.83
C ARG A 125 1.75 17.49 -8.01
N ARG A 126 2.27 18.48 -8.76
CA ARG A 126 3.70 18.64 -8.99
C ARG A 126 4.48 18.84 -7.67
N VAL A 127 3.97 19.67 -6.76
CA VAL A 127 4.62 19.93 -5.46
C VAL A 127 4.67 18.67 -4.60
N VAL A 128 3.57 17.92 -4.56
CA VAL A 128 3.44 16.71 -3.74
C VAL A 128 4.26 15.55 -4.30
N THR A 129 4.20 15.30 -5.62
CA THR A 129 5.06 14.32 -6.28
C THR A 129 6.53 14.63 -6.01
N ALA A 130 6.95 15.88 -6.20
CA ALA A 130 8.33 16.30 -5.95
C ALA A 130 8.74 16.23 -4.47
N PHE A 131 7.81 16.13 -3.53
CA PHE A 131 8.08 15.88 -2.11
C PHE A 131 8.23 14.38 -1.83
N LEU A 132 7.24 13.58 -2.28
CA LEU A 132 7.17 12.15 -2.02
C LEU A 132 8.26 11.32 -2.73
N GLU A 133 8.86 11.88 -3.78
CA GLU A 133 9.95 11.28 -4.56
C GLU A 133 11.36 11.72 -4.09
N ARG A 134 11.50 12.58 -3.06
CA ARG A 134 12.83 13.01 -2.56
C ARG A 134 13.65 11.87 -1.93
N GLY A 135 12.97 10.84 -1.44
CA GLY A 135 13.60 9.64 -0.90
C GLY A 135 14.06 8.63 -1.95
N SER A 136 13.68 8.86 -3.20
CA SER A 136 13.66 7.88 -4.28
C SER A 136 14.90 7.92 -5.18
N SER A 137 16.10 8.17 -4.67
CA SER A 137 17.32 8.17 -5.52
C SER A 137 17.65 6.78 -6.13
N GLY A 138 17.06 5.70 -5.62
CA GLY A 138 17.08 4.36 -6.25
C GLY A 138 16.26 4.23 -7.53
N PHE A 139 15.40 5.20 -7.85
CA PHE A 139 14.44 5.15 -8.96
C PHE A 139 14.99 5.77 -10.25
N ASP A 140 16.17 6.41 -10.20
CA ASP A 140 16.91 6.87 -11.38
C ASP A 140 17.52 5.70 -12.19
N GLN A 141 17.42 4.45 -11.71
CA GLN A 141 17.70 3.27 -12.52
C GLN A 141 16.47 2.90 -13.38
N GLN A 142 16.18 3.76 -14.35
CA GLN A 142 15.02 3.81 -15.25
C GLN A 142 14.66 2.53 -16.05
N ASP A 143 15.38 1.42 -15.91
CA ASP A 143 15.23 0.26 -16.81
C ASP A 143 14.58 -0.99 -16.16
N LYS A 144 14.11 -0.95 -14.90
CA LYS A 144 13.66 -2.19 -14.23
C LYS A 144 12.36 -2.17 -13.42
N LEU A 145 11.75 -1.01 -13.13
CA LEU A 145 10.66 -0.92 -12.14
C LEU A 145 9.72 0.27 -12.43
N ASP A 146 8.45 -0.02 -12.77
CA ASP A 146 7.40 1.00 -12.91
C ASP A 146 6.72 1.24 -11.55
N ILE A 147 7.46 1.81 -10.58
CA ILE A 147 6.82 2.33 -9.37
C ILE A 147 6.34 3.75 -9.64
N VAL A 148 5.04 3.98 -9.47
CA VAL A 148 4.42 5.26 -9.79
C VAL A 148 3.69 5.81 -8.58
N THR A 149 3.98 7.06 -8.24
CA THR A 149 3.18 7.84 -7.30
C THR A 149 1.99 8.43 -8.04
N GLU A 150 0.79 8.03 -7.65
CA GLU A 150 -0.46 8.56 -8.18
C GLU A 150 -1.12 9.45 -7.13
N ILE A 151 -1.53 10.63 -7.55
CA ILE A 151 -2.29 11.55 -6.69
C ILE A 151 -3.76 11.32 -7.01
N ALA A 152 -4.44 10.52 -6.18
CA ALA A 152 -5.81 10.11 -6.45
C ALA A 152 -6.76 11.31 -6.45
N ARG A 153 -6.62 12.21 -5.46
CA ARG A 153 -7.56 13.32 -5.24
C ARG A 153 -6.85 14.55 -4.69
N VAL A 154 -7.36 15.73 -5.05
CA VAL A 154 -6.88 17.02 -4.55
C VAL A 154 -8.08 17.86 -4.13
N TYR A 155 -8.00 18.41 -2.92
CA TYR A 155 -9.07 19.12 -2.26
C TYR A 155 -8.61 20.49 -1.77
N GLU A 156 -9.53 21.45 -1.64
CA GLU A 156 -9.31 22.73 -0.95
C GLU A 156 -10.13 22.83 0.33
N LYS A 157 -9.56 23.46 1.36
CA LYS A 157 -10.30 24.05 2.46
C LYS A 157 -9.56 25.28 2.98
N GLU A 158 -10.23 26.44 2.97
CA GLU A 158 -9.72 27.69 3.57
C GLU A 158 -8.30 28.09 3.10
N GLY A 159 -7.98 27.89 1.82
CA GLY A 159 -6.66 28.19 1.24
C GLY A 159 -5.56 27.18 1.59
N VAL A 160 -5.93 26.04 2.18
CA VAL A 160 -5.08 24.87 2.40
C VAL A 160 -5.48 23.78 1.42
N TYR A 161 -4.49 23.14 0.78
CA TYR A 161 -4.73 22.07 -0.17
C TYR A 161 -4.38 20.72 0.42
N TYR A 162 -5.20 19.72 0.16
CA TYR A 162 -5.00 18.35 0.63
C TYR A 162 -4.88 17.43 -0.58
N ALA A 163 -3.82 16.64 -0.65
CA ALA A 163 -3.56 15.71 -1.73
C ALA A 163 -3.50 14.29 -1.18
N GLU A 164 -4.37 13.45 -1.68
CA GLU A 164 -4.34 12.02 -1.43
C GLU A 164 -3.41 11.34 -2.43
N CYS A 165 -2.44 10.59 -1.92
CA CYS A 165 -1.45 9.93 -2.75
C CYS A 165 -1.43 8.43 -2.45
N VAL A 166 -1.38 7.65 -3.52
CA VAL A 166 -1.21 6.20 -3.52
C VAL A 166 0.00 5.84 -4.35
N ARG A 167 0.48 4.60 -4.22
CA ARG A 167 1.63 4.12 -4.97
C ARG A 167 1.32 2.77 -5.61
N THR A 168 1.78 2.60 -6.83
CA THR A 168 1.63 1.35 -7.59
C THR A 168 3.00 0.80 -7.99
N ILE A 169 3.07 -0.50 -8.25
CA ILE A 169 4.21 -1.21 -8.85
C ILE A 169 3.70 -1.99 -10.04
N ASP A 170 4.23 -1.73 -11.24
CA ASP A 170 3.80 -2.37 -12.49
C ASP A 170 2.26 -2.24 -12.71
N GLY A 171 1.69 -1.11 -12.28
CA GLY A 171 0.26 -0.82 -12.33
C GLY A 171 -0.60 -1.55 -11.29
N LEU A 172 0.02 -2.27 -10.34
CA LEU A 172 -0.67 -2.90 -9.22
C LEU A 172 -0.56 -2.02 -7.97
N ASP A 173 -1.67 -1.86 -7.24
CA ASP A 173 -1.70 -1.10 -5.99
C ASP A 173 -0.76 -1.70 -4.93
N ILE A 174 -0.11 -0.84 -4.14
CA ILE A 174 0.57 -1.25 -2.91
C ILE A 174 -0.41 -1.02 -1.75
N THR A 175 -1.05 -2.09 -1.31
CA THR A 175 -2.11 -2.00 -0.30
C THR A 175 -1.59 -1.37 0.98
N GLY A 176 -2.33 -0.36 1.45
CA GLY A 176 -1.99 0.41 2.65
C GLY A 176 -0.91 1.48 2.44
N ASN A 177 -0.27 1.58 1.27
CA ASN A 177 0.74 2.62 1.00
C ASN A 177 0.09 3.92 0.53
N ARG A 178 -0.57 4.60 1.46
CA ARG A 178 -1.32 5.84 1.24
C ARG A 178 -0.83 6.94 2.14
N VAL A 179 -0.70 8.14 1.58
CA VAL A 179 -0.29 9.34 2.33
C VAL A 179 -1.19 10.51 1.95
N VAL A 180 -1.49 11.33 2.94
CA VAL A 180 -2.13 12.63 2.76
C VAL A 180 -1.06 13.70 2.91
N CYS A 181 -0.93 14.56 1.90
CA CYS A 181 -0.05 15.72 1.95
C CYS A 181 -0.88 17.00 2.04
N VAL A 182 -0.53 17.86 2.98
CA VAL A 182 -1.09 19.20 3.12
C VAL A 182 -0.13 20.19 2.46
N VAL A 183 -0.63 20.93 1.48
CA VAL A 183 0.13 21.97 0.77
C VAL A 183 -0.36 23.35 1.17
N LYS A 184 0.58 24.19 1.60
CA LYS A 184 0.35 25.59 1.93
C LYS A 184 1.53 26.43 1.44
N ASP A 185 1.25 27.63 0.97
CA ASP A 185 2.27 28.57 0.46
C ASP A 185 3.20 27.94 -0.61
N GLY A 186 2.64 27.04 -1.43
CA GLY A 186 3.34 26.36 -2.53
C GLY A 186 4.31 25.25 -2.11
N LYS A 187 4.22 24.76 -0.86
CA LYS A 187 5.07 23.68 -0.33
C LYS A 187 4.25 22.70 0.50
N VAL A 188 4.74 21.47 0.63
CA VAL A 188 4.19 20.51 1.60
C VAL A 188 4.51 21.01 3.01
N ALA A 189 3.46 21.37 3.75
CA ALA A 189 3.56 21.84 5.13
C ALA A 189 3.45 20.68 6.12
N GLU A 190 2.68 19.66 5.76
CA GLU A 190 2.45 18.48 6.58
C GLU A 190 2.24 17.25 5.67
N ALA A 191 2.66 16.07 6.11
CA ALA A 191 2.31 14.81 5.43
C ALA A 191 2.12 13.70 6.47
N LEU A 192 1.08 12.89 6.32
CA LEU A 192 0.75 11.80 7.24
C LEU A 192 0.29 10.57 6.49
N GLY A 193 0.67 9.39 6.96
CA GLY A 193 0.17 8.12 6.46
C GLY A 193 1.27 7.07 6.40
N THR A 194 1.07 6.06 5.57
CA THR A 194 2.01 4.96 5.39
C THR A 194 2.68 5.13 4.03
N TRP A 195 3.98 5.41 4.04
CA TRP A 195 4.73 5.64 2.81
C TRP A 195 6.11 5.04 2.88
N CYS A 196 6.49 4.41 1.78
CA CYS A 196 7.76 3.72 1.66
C CYS A 196 8.70 4.55 0.80
N PHE A 197 9.62 5.28 1.41
CA PHE A 197 10.59 6.17 0.75
C PHE A 197 11.85 5.42 0.28
N LEU A 198 11.80 4.09 0.16
CA LEU A 198 12.98 3.23 0.05
C LEU A 198 13.63 3.23 -1.34
N THR A 199 14.95 3.04 -1.35
CA THR A 199 15.74 2.66 -2.55
C THR A 199 15.68 1.16 -2.73
N LEU A 200 15.24 0.71 -3.90
CA LEU A 200 15.15 -0.72 -4.25
C LEU A 200 16.55 -1.29 -4.38
N GLY A 201 16.86 -2.33 -3.58
CA GLY A 201 18.15 -3.00 -3.59
C GLY A 201 18.16 -4.15 -4.58
N GLU A 202 17.54 -5.26 -4.19
CA GLU A 202 17.50 -6.50 -4.97
C GLU A 202 16.08 -6.84 -5.39
N SER A 203 15.96 -7.65 -6.45
CA SER A 203 14.67 -8.17 -6.91
C SER A 203 14.78 -9.65 -7.27
N TYR A 204 13.73 -10.39 -6.96
CA TYR A 204 13.68 -11.84 -7.13
C TYR A 204 12.40 -12.22 -7.85
N SER A 205 12.49 -12.96 -8.95
CA SER A 205 11.30 -13.51 -9.59
C SER A 205 10.78 -14.69 -8.78
N ALA A 206 9.48 -14.67 -8.49
CA ALA A 206 8.77 -15.75 -7.79
C ALA A 206 7.67 -16.32 -8.68
N GLN A 207 7.51 -17.65 -8.62
CA GLN A 207 6.29 -18.28 -9.10
C GLN A 207 5.22 -18.08 -8.03
N LEU A 208 4.06 -17.57 -8.43
CA LEU A 208 2.99 -17.30 -7.49
C LEU A 208 2.11 -18.55 -7.29
N THR A 209 1.62 -18.72 -6.07
CA THR A 209 0.51 -19.59 -5.72
C THR A 209 -0.67 -19.27 -6.63
N ASP A 210 -1.21 -20.31 -7.24
CA ASP A 210 -2.36 -20.16 -8.13
C ASP A 210 -3.62 -19.74 -7.37
N ILE A 211 -4.55 -19.14 -8.10
CA ILE A 211 -5.82 -18.67 -7.53
C ILE A 211 -6.67 -19.82 -6.95
N LEU A 212 -6.48 -21.07 -7.40
CA LEU A 212 -7.20 -22.22 -6.86
C LEU A 212 -6.86 -22.44 -5.39
N ASN A 213 -5.56 -22.49 -5.09
CA ASN A 213 -5.08 -22.67 -3.72
C ASN A 213 -5.46 -21.49 -2.82
N ILE A 214 -5.41 -20.27 -3.35
CA ILE A 214 -5.81 -19.06 -2.61
C ILE A 214 -7.29 -19.11 -2.25
N LEU A 215 -8.18 -19.45 -3.21
CA LEU A 215 -9.61 -19.54 -2.93
C LEU A 215 -9.97 -20.70 -1.99
N PHE A 216 -9.21 -21.80 -1.98
CA PHE A 216 -9.34 -22.81 -0.92
C PHE A 216 -8.91 -22.30 0.46
N SER A 217 -7.92 -21.40 0.54
CA SER A 217 -7.57 -20.72 1.78
C SER A 217 -8.65 -19.73 2.21
N VAL A 218 -9.24 -18.98 1.28
CA VAL A 218 -10.41 -18.09 1.53
C VAL A 218 -11.57 -18.89 2.09
N LYS A 219 -11.90 -20.03 1.48
CA LYS A 219 -12.94 -20.93 1.97
C LYS A 219 -12.72 -21.32 3.43
N LYS A 220 -11.51 -21.78 3.78
CA LYS A 220 -11.17 -22.16 5.16
C LYS A 220 -11.34 -21.00 6.14
N GLU A 221 -11.00 -19.79 5.71
CA GLU A 221 -11.14 -18.59 6.53
C GLU A 221 -12.61 -18.21 6.75
N ILE A 222 -13.42 -18.23 5.68
CA ILE A 222 -14.87 -18.00 5.76
C ILE A 222 -15.54 -19.06 6.65
N ASP A 223 -15.17 -20.34 6.51
CA ASP A 223 -15.72 -21.42 7.34
C ASP A 223 -15.40 -21.22 8.83
N ARG A 224 -14.20 -20.70 9.14
CA ARG A 224 -13.79 -20.32 10.50
C ARG A 224 -14.67 -19.19 11.05
N ILE A 225 -14.88 -18.13 10.28
CA ILE A 225 -15.69 -16.96 10.67
C ILE A 225 -17.17 -17.34 10.84
N ARG A 226 -17.72 -18.14 9.92
CA ARG A 226 -19.11 -18.63 10.00
C ARG A 226 -19.39 -19.45 11.24
N THR A 227 -18.41 -20.25 11.67
CA THR A 227 -18.52 -21.04 12.90
C THR A 227 -18.67 -20.14 14.13
N SER A 228 -18.12 -18.91 14.10
CA SER A 228 -18.28 -17.92 15.17
C SER A 228 -19.49 -17.01 15.04
N GLU A 229 -19.94 -16.65 13.83
CA GLU A 229 -20.91 -15.56 13.62
C GLU A 229 -22.30 -16.02 13.14
N GLY A 230 -22.44 -17.28 12.72
CA GLY A 230 -23.70 -17.80 12.18
C GLY A 230 -23.81 -17.63 10.66
N ILE A 231 -24.46 -18.60 10.02
CA ILE A 231 -24.39 -18.85 8.58
C ILE A 231 -24.91 -17.66 7.76
N CYS A 232 -24.06 -17.16 6.87
CA CYS A 232 -24.42 -16.27 5.78
C CYS A 232 -23.73 -16.73 4.49
N GLN A 233 -24.44 -16.62 3.37
CA GLN A 233 -23.85 -16.77 2.05
C GLN A 233 -22.84 -15.63 1.84
N VAL A 234 -21.67 -15.95 1.29
CA VAL A 234 -20.61 -14.98 1.02
C VAL A 234 -20.45 -14.86 -0.48
N LYS A 235 -20.37 -13.63 -0.99
CA LYS A 235 -20.04 -13.38 -2.40
C LYS A 235 -18.65 -12.79 -2.48
N VAL A 236 -17.79 -13.41 -3.29
CA VAL A 236 -16.53 -12.81 -3.72
C VAL A 236 -16.85 -11.78 -4.80
N GLU A 237 -16.61 -10.52 -4.49
CA GLU A 237 -16.92 -9.38 -5.37
C GLU A 237 -15.80 -9.12 -6.37
N SER A 238 -14.55 -9.31 -5.94
CA SER A 238 -13.40 -9.17 -6.82
C SER A 238 -12.23 -10.05 -6.39
N VAL A 239 -11.48 -10.49 -7.41
CA VAL A 239 -10.19 -11.16 -7.26
C VAL A 239 -9.16 -10.29 -7.97
N GLY A 240 -8.27 -9.70 -7.19
CA GLY A 240 -7.26 -8.75 -7.66
C GLY A 240 -5.86 -9.18 -7.28
N ARG A 241 -4.88 -8.45 -7.83
CA ARG A 241 -3.49 -8.50 -7.39
C ARG A 241 -3.11 -7.17 -6.79
N CYS A 242 -2.29 -7.23 -5.76
CA CYS A 242 -1.69 -6.06 -5.16
C CYS A 242 -0.25 -6.40 -4.74
N TYR A 243 0.43 -5.40 -4.22
CA TYR A 243 1.65 -5.56 -3.46
C TYR A 243 1.38 -5.19 -2.00
N THR A 244 2.06 -5.85 -1.08
CA THR A 244 2.07 -5.44 0.33
C THR A 244 3.51 -5.26 0.80
N LEU A 245 3.68 -4.39 1.77
CA LEU A 245 4.98 -4.10 2.36
C LEU A 245 5.18 -4.96 3.62
N HIS A 246 6.28 -5.71 3.67
CA HIS A 246 6.60 -6.64 4.75
C HIS A 246 7.94 -6.35 5.42
N TYR A 247 7.99 -6.54 6.73
CA TYR A 247 9.21 -6.55 7.53
C TYR A 247 9.87 -7.93 7.47
N LEU A 248 11.17 -7.96 7.13
CA LEU A 248 12.02 -9.14 7.27
C LEU A 248 12.62 -9.08 8.68
N GLY A 249 12.05 -9.87 9.60
CA GLY A 249 12.24 -9.73 11.05
C GLY A 249 13.67 -9.85 11.60
N ASP A 250 14.65 -10.25 10.79
CA ASP A 250 16.01 -10.55 11.27
C ASP A 250 17.10 -9.56 10.79
N ASP A 251 16.85 -8.75 9.75
CA ASP A 251 17.89 -7.90 9.11
C ASP A 251 17.46 -6.43 8.94
N ASP A 252 16.43 -5.98 9.68
CA ASP A 252 15.75 -4.69 9.51
C ASP A 252 15.26 -4.43 8.07
N GLY A 253 15.39 -5.40 7.15
CA GLY A 253 15.07 -5.26 5.75
C GLY A 253 13.56 -5.26 5.50
N PHE A 254 13.16 -4.64 4.40
CA PHE A 254 11.75 -4.60 4.02
C PHE A 254 11.58 -5.12 2.60
N CYS A 255 10.42 -5.67 2.29
CA CYS A 255 10.14 -6.10 0.92
C CYS A 255 8.71 -5.82 0.48
N PHE A 256 8.55 -5.54 -0.81
CA PHE A 256 7.27 -5.58 -1.48
C PHE A 256 7.03 -7.00 -1.98
N ILE A 257 5.97 -7.61 -1.45
CA ILE A 257 5.58 -8.99 -1.78
C ILE A 257 4.32 -8.91 -2.66
N PRO A 258 4.29 -9.61 -3.81
CA PRO A 258 3.08 -9.73 -4.60
C PRO A 258 2.03 -10.54 -3.84
N CYS A 259 0.78 -10.08 -3.88
CA CYS A 259 -0.32 -10.62 -3.12
C CYS A 259 -1.58 -10.80 -3.97
N TRP A 260 -2.45 -11.70 -3.49
CA TRP A 260 -3.82 -11.82 -3.95
C TRP A 260 -4.74 -11.05 -3.00
N GLN A 261 -5.58 -10.18 -3.56
CA GLN A 261 -6.60 -9.44 -2.83
C GLN A 261 -7.97 -10.00 -3.19
N ILE A 262 -8.69 -10.49 -2.20
CA ILE A 262 -10.01 -11.11 -2.37
C ILE A 262 -11.01 -10.27 -1.58
N ALA A 263 -11.82 -9.50 -2.28
CA ALA A 263 -12.87 -8.69 -1.67
C ALA A 263 -14.17 -9.50 -1.59
N THR A 264 -14.84 -9.40 -0.45
CA THR A 264 -16.11 -10.06 -0.16
C THR A 264 -17.15 -9.04 0.26
N ASP A 265 -18.42 -9.36 0.01
CA ASP A 265 -19.56 -8.50 0.31
C ASP A 265 -19.76 -8.24 1.82
N ILE A 266 -19.30 -9.16 2.68
CA ILE A 266 -19.57 -9.09 4.13
C ILE A 266 -18.34 -9.11 5.03
N HIS A 267 -17.22 -9.68 4.60
CA HIS A 267 -16.02 -9.83 5.43
C HIS A 267 -14.88 -8.89 5.03
N GLY A 268 -15.16 -7.95 4.12
CA GLY A 268 -14.16 -7.02 3.60
C GLY A 268 -13.14 -7.73 2.72
N GLU A 269 -11.87 -7.36 2.87
CA GLU A 269 -10.78 -7.81 2.02
C GLU A 269 -9.85 -8.79 2.73
N PHE A 270 -9.57 -9.92 2.07
CA PHE A 270 -8.52 -10.84 2.46
C PHE A 270 -7.30 -10.64 1.56
N ILE A 271 -6.12 -10.49 2.17
CA ILE A 271 -4.87 -10.34 1.43
C ILE A 271 -3.99 -11.55 1.69
N TYR A 272 -3.64 -12.29 0.65
CA TYR A 272 -2.80 -13.47 0.76
C TYR A 272 -1.44 -13.22 0.09
N ASN A 273 -0.37 -13.58 0.77
CA ASN A 273 0.95 -13.70 0.19
C ASN A 273 0.87 -14.59 -1.05
N ALA A 274 1.15 -14.04 -2.23
CA ALA A 274 1.07 -14.82 -3.45
C ALA A 274 2.25 -15.79 -3.60
N VAL A 275 3.27 -15.75 -2.74
CA VAL A 275 4.43 -16.67 -2.77
C VAL A 275 4.15 -17.97 -2.03
N ASP A 276 3.53 -17.90 -0.85
CA ASP A 276 3.32 -19.07 0.03
C ASP A 276 1.86 -19.32 0.43
N GLY A 277 0.94 -18.40 0.09
CA GLY A 277 -0.48 -18.52 0.40
C GLY A 277 -0.87 -18.16 1.83
N THR A 278 0.05 -17.57 2.61
CA THR A 278 -0.22 -17.08 3.97
C THR A 278 -1.17 -15.89 3.93
N LEU A 279 -2.21 -15.90 4.76
CA LEU A 279 -3.09 -14.75 4.95
C LEU A 279 -2.35 -13.64 5.71
N TYR A 280 -2.26 -12.46 5.13
CA TYR A 280 -1.92 -11.25 5.83
C TYR A 280 -3.18 -10.69 6.47
N THR A 281 -3.20 -10.75 7.80
CA THR A 281 -4.24 -10.10 8.59
C THR A 281 -4.07 -8.59 8.46
N ASN A 282 -4.92 -7.95 7.66
CA ASN A 282 -5.19 -6.53 7.84
C ASN A 282 -5.81 -6.38 9.24
N ASN A 283 -5.07 -5.79 10.18
CA ASN A 283 -5.73 -5.20 11.33
C ASN A 283 -6.57 -4.04 10.78
N PRO A 284 -7.90 -4.02 11.01
CA PRO A 284 -8.68 -2.81 10.82
C PRO A 284 -8.23 -1.70 11.79
#